data_AF-Q7MGA0-F1
#
_entry.id   AF-Q7MGA0-F1
#
_cell.length_a   1.000
_cell.length_b   1.000
_cell.length_c   1.000
_cell.angle_alpha   90.00
_cell.angle_beta   90.00
_cell.angle_gamma   90.00
#
_symmetry.space_group_name_H-M   'P 1'
#
loop_
_entity.id
_entity.type
_entity.pdbx_description
1 polymer ?
#
loop_
_entity_poly.entity_id
_entity_poly.type
_entity_poly.pdbx_seq_one_letter_code
_entity_poly.pdbx_strand_id
1 'polypeptide(L)'
;MVRRAYRRYYHGLPCNKDATMSKNWSLFLVVAFVLGFALKSYLDLQGKVENEATPPTHSAAMLYGQDEQAVNIFDTEDTRIRVIYFGFTRCPDVCPTSLAMLSGALNELDDATKAKLRPLFISLDPERDDAKLSAQYAHYFHPMIEGLSSSLDVTTELAKRYGVIFRKTELKDSELKYTLDHSSYFYFLQPDGTLITKVPHTLTPAPIVEAIKTITQGN
;
A
#
# COMPACT_ATOMS: atom_id res chain seq x y z
N MET A 1 74.74 -25.57 -45.75
CA MET A 1 74.42 -25.77 -47.18
C MET A 1 74.28 -27.28 -47.37
N VAL A 2 73.19 -27.93 -47.79
CA VAL A 2 71.86 -27.59 -48.31
C VAL A 2 70.91 -28.68 -47.79
N ARG A 3 69.68 -28.33 -47.42
CA ARG A 3 68.73 -29.18 -46.69
C ARG A 3 68.08 -30.27 -47.56
N ARG A 4 68.08 -31.49 -46.99
CA ARG A 4 67.07 -32.56 -46.92
C ARG A 4 66.24 -32.92 -48.15
N ALA A 5 66.40 -34.18 -48.53
CA ALA A 5 65.51 -34.94 -49.38
C ALA A 5 64.67 -35.96 -48.58
N TYR A 6 63.55 -36.33 -49.20
CA TYR A 6 62.85 -37.62 -49.18
C TYR A 6 61.83 -38.01 -48.08
N ARG A 7 60.66 -38.44 -48.62
CA ARG A 7 59.78 -39.58 -48.21
C ARG A 7 58.80 -39.30 -47.06
N ARG A 8 57.56 -39.82 -46.96
CA ARG A 8 56.48 -40.42 -47.80
C ARG A 8 55.34 -40.75 -46.79
N TYR A 9 54.13 -41.03 -47.31
CA TYR A 9 52.94 -41.67 -46.67
C TYR A 9 51.79 -40.71 -46.31
N TYR A 10 50.51 -40.94 -46.64
CA TYR A 10 49.76 -41.69 -47.66
C TYR A 10 48.26 -41.36 -47.41
N HIS A 11 47.45 -41.34 -48.48
CA HIS A 11 45.99 -41.55 -48.59
C HIS A 11 44.96 -40.86 -47.67
N GLY A 12 43.91 -40.30 -48.31
CA GLY A 12 42.57 -40.31 -47.73
C GLY A 12 41.57 -39.28 -48.26
N LEU A 13 40.74 -39.71 -49.22
CA LEU A 13 39.35 -39.30 -49.50
C LEU A 13 39.08 -38.07 -50.43
N PRO A 14 38.13 -38.23 -51.39
CA PRO A 14 37.65 -37.16 -52.26
C PRO A 14 36.35 -36.52 -51.72
N CYS A 15 35.73 -35.65 -52.54
CA CYS A 15 34.39 -35.05 -52.41
C CYS A 15 34.33 -33.78 -51.55
N ASN A 16 33.58 -32.72 -51.90
CA ASN A 16 32.67 -32.48 -53.00
C ASN A 16 32.55 -30.96 -53.22
N LYS A 17 32.13 -30.61 -54.42
CA LYS A 17 31.83 -29.29 -54.95
C LYS A 17 30.67 -28.60 -54.21
N ASP A 18 30.74 -27.28 -54.19
CA ASP A 18 29.63 -26.33 -54.29
C ASP A 18 28.40 -26.56 -53.37
N ALA A 19 28.44 -26.01 -52.16
CA ALA A 19 27.22 -25.75 -51.40
C ALA A 19 26.64 -24.39 -51.80
N THR A 20 25.98 -24.31 -52.97
CA THR A 20 25.11 -23.19 -53.31
C THR A 20 23.91 -23.20 -52.35
N MET A 21 23.91 -22.25 -51.42
CA MET A 21 22.86 -22.05 -50.45
C MET A 21 21.51 -21.80 -51.16
N SER A 22 20.60 -22.77 -51.09
CA SER A 22 19.30 -22.69 -51.78
C SER A 22 18.42 -21.55 -51.19
N LYS A 23 17.71 -20.83 -52.08
CA LYS A 23 16.81 -19.68 -51.78
C LYS A 23 15.67 -19.95 -50.78
N ASN A 24 15.54 -21.17 -50.28
CA ASN A 24 14.44 -21.58 -49.40
C ASN A 24 14.77 -21.38 -47.91
N TRP A 25 16.05 -21.23 -47.54
CA TRP A 25 16.43 -20.98 -46.14
C TRP A 25 15.94 -19.61 -45.64
N SER A 26 15.96 -18.60 -46.50
CA SER A 26 15.33 -17.30 -46.23
C SER A 26 13.84 -17.42 -45.90
N LEU A 27 13.12 -18.37 -46.52
CA LEU A 27 11.71 -18.62 -46.22
C LEU A 27 11.54 -19.24 -44.83
N PHE A 28 12.40 -20.20 -44.46
CA PHE A 28 12.39 -20.79 -43.12
C PHE A 28 12.70 -19.77 -42.02
N LEU A 29 13.63 -18.84 -42.25
CA LEU A 29 13.96 -17.78 -41.29
C LEU A 29 12.79 -16.80 -41.11
N VAL A 30 12.10 -16.43 -42.18
CA VAL A 30 10.92 -15.56 -42.11
C VAL A 30 9.77 -16.26 -41.37
N VAL A 31 9.51 -17.54 -41.66
CA VAL A 31 8.48 -18.32 -40.98
C VAL A 31 8.78 -18.48 -39.49
N ALA A 32 10.03 -18.76 -39.13
CA ALA A 32 10.45 -18.86 -37.73
C ALA A 32 10.30 -17.51 -36.99
N PHE A 33 10.61 -16.39 -37.65
CA PHE A 33 10.44 -15.06 -37.06
C PHE A 33 8.97 -14.70 -36.84
N VAL A 34 8.09 -15.01 -37.81
CA VAL A 34 6.64 -14.77 -37.70
C VAL A 34 6.04 -15.62 -36.58
N LEU A 35 6.42 -16.91 -36.48
CA LEU A 35 5.98 -17.79 -35.40
C LEU A 35 6.47 -17.31 -34.03
N GLY A 36 7.73 -16.88 -33.93
CA GLY A 36 8.29 -16.32 -32.69
C GLY A 36 7.59 -15.04 -32.27
N PHE A 37 7.31 -14.13 -33.21
CA PHE A 37 6.57 -12.91 -32.94
C PHE A 37 5.12 -13.19 -32.53
N ALA A 38 4.45 -14.11 -33.22
CA ALA A 38 3.08 -14.51 -32.87
C ALA A 38 3.00 -15.17 -31.48
N LEU A 39 3.96 -16.04 -31.14
CA LEU A 39 4.04 -16.65 -29.81
C LEU A 39 4.35 -15.59 -28.74
N LYS A 40 5.27 -14.66 -29.00
CA LYS A 40 5.54 -13.55 -28.08
C LYS A 40 4.30 -12.67 -27.90
N SER A 41 3.62 -12.29 -28.98
CA SER A 41 2.39 -11.50 -28.91
C SER A 41 1.28 -12.25 -28.17
N TYR A 42 1.16 -13.56 -28.35
CA TYR A 42 0.21 -14.40 -27.62
C TYR A 42 0.54 -14.49 -26.12
N LEU A 43 1.81 -14.63 -25.76
CA LEU A 43 2.28 -14.62 -24.38
C LEU A 43 2.13 -13.23 -23.73
N ASP A 44 2.43 -12.15 -24.44
CA ASP A 44 2.21 -10.76 -23.98
C ASP A 44 0.70 -10.48 -23.80
N LEU A 45 -0.16 -11.05 -24.66
CA LEU A 45 -1.62 -10.97 -24.52
C LEU A 45 -2.11 -11.74 -23.28
N GLN A 46 -1.59 -12.95 -23.02
CA GLN A 46 -1.90 -13.68 -21.78
C GLN A 46 -1.41 -12.93 -20.54
N GLY A 47 -0.19 -12.40 -20.58
CA GLY A 47 0.35 -11.57 -19.50
C GLY A 47 -0.46 -10.29 -19.29
N LYS A 48 -1.04 -9.71 -20.34
CA LYS A 48 -1.89 -8.52 -20.21
C LYS A 48 -3.29 -8.83 -19.65
N VAL A 49 -3.85 -10.01 -19.96
CA VAL A 49 -5.14 -10.48 -19.42
C VAL A 49 -5.01 -10.90 -17.95
N GLU A 50 -3.89 -11.50 -17.56
CA GLU A 50 -3.59 -11.80 -16.14
C GLU A 50 -3.34 -10.51 -15.33
N ASN A 51 -2.87 -9.45 -15.98
CA ASN A 51 -2.67 -8.12 -15.39
C ASN A 51 -3.87 -7.16 -15.58
N GLU A 52 -4.94 -7.56 -16.26
CA GLU A 52 -6.24 -6.88 -16.22
C GLU A 52 -7.01 -7.39 -15.00
N ALA A 53 -6.50 -7.01 -13.82
CA ALA A 53 -7.32 -6.98 -12.63
C ALA A 53 -8.57 -6.15 -12.95
N THR A 54 -9.73 -6.77 -12.77
CA THR A 54 -11.05 -6.15 -12.74
C THR A 54 -10.96 -4.79 -12.00
N PRO A 55 -11.63 -3.72 -12.47
CA PRO A 55 -11.68 -2.46 -11.71
C PRO A 55 -12.07 -2.79 -10.27
N PRO A 56 -11.37 -2.23 -9.26
CA PRO A 56 -11.44 -2.73 -7.90
C PRO A 56 -12.88 -2.63 -7.40
N THR A 57 -13.54 -3.79 -7.39
CA THR A 57 -14.83 -3.98 -6.73
C THR A 57 -14.51 -4.02 -5.25
N HIS A 58 -14.45 -2.86 -4.58
CA HIS A 58 -14.38 -2.65 -3.13
C HIS A 58 -13.91 -3.89 -2.33
N SER A 59 -12.73 -4.43 -2.62
CA SER A 59 -12.15 -5.51 -1.81
C SER A 59 -11.70 -4.81 -0.54
N ALA A 60 -12.64 -4.76 0.39
CA ALA A 60 -12.63 -3.90 1.56
C ALA A 60 -11.25 -3.94 2.21
N ALA A 61 -10.70 -2.76 2.50
CA ALA A 61 -9.65 -2.60 3.47
C ALA A 61 -10.22 -3.05 4.83
N MET A 62 -10.34 -4.37 5.02
CA MET A 62 -10.88 -4.95 6.24
C MET A 62 -9.88 -4.65 7.33
N LEU A 63 -10.32 -3.81 8.26
CA LEU A 63 -9.59 -3.50 9.47
C LEU A 63 -10.13 -4.38 10.59
N TYR A 64 -9.34 -4.54 11.64
CA TYR A 64 -9.70 -5.32 12.81
C TYR A 64 -9.54 -4.44 14.04
N GLY A 65 -10.59 -4.42 14.86
CA GLY A 65 -10.62 -3.70 16.12
C GLY A 65 -10.42 -4.62 17.32
N GLN A 66 -10.96 -4.22 18.46
CA GLN A 66 -10.92 -5.04 19.67
C GLN A 66 -11.54 -6.43 19.41
N ASP A 67 -10.95 -7.46 20.01
CA ASP A 67 -11.42 -8.85 19.93
C ASP A 67 -11.47 -9.41 18.49
N GLU A 68 -10.60 -8.90 17.61
CA GLU A 68 -10.52 -9.25 16.18
C GLU A 68 -11.83 -8.98 15.41
N GLN A 69 -12.64 -8.04 15.90
CA GLN A 69 -13.86 -7.65 15.21
C GLN A 69 -13.50 -7.02 13.86
N ALA A 70 -14.01 -7.62 12.79
CA ALA A 70 -13.93 -7.09 11.44
C ALA A 70 -14.69 -5.75 11.35
N VAL A 71 -13.99 -4.72 10.87
CA VAL A 71 -14.49 -3.35 10.73
C VAL A 71 -14.36 -2.90 9.29
N ASN A 72 -15.50 -2.57 8.68
CA ASN A 72 -15.57 -1.80 7.45
C ASN A 72 -15.74 -0.32 7.79
N ILE A 73 -14.75 0.51 7.44
CA ILE A 73 -14.83 1.96 7.66
C ILE A 73 -15.64 2.69 6.57
N PHE A 74 -15.89 2.03 5.43
CA PHE A 74 -16.69 2.52 4.30
C PHE A 74 -18.09 1.90 4.32
N ASP A 75 -18.75 2.03 5.46
CA ASP A 75 -20.10 1.54 5.70
C ASP A 75 -21.09 2.72 5.65
N THR A 76 -21.95 2.73 4.62
CA THR A 76 -22.96 3.77 4.40
C THR A 76 -24.15 3.67 5.34
N GLU A 77 -24.37 2.51 5.99
CA GLU A 77 -25.43 2.34 6.98
C GLU A 77 -25.07 3.08 8.29
N ASP A 78 -23.78 3.14 8.62
CA ASP A 78 -23.25 3.97 9.71
C ASP A 78 -22.97 5.40 9.20
N THR A 79 -23.98 6.26 9.34
CA THR A 79 -24.00 7.65 8.86
C THR A 79 -23.00 8.60 9.53
N ARG A 80 -22.26 8.14 10.55
CA ARG A 80 -21.32 8.98 11.29
C ARG A 80 -20.11 9.35 10.43
N ILE A 81 -19.60 10.55 10.63
CA ILE A 81 -18.39 11.04 9.97
C ILE A 81 -17.17 10.34 10.58
N ARG A 82 -16.30 9.78 9.74
CA ARG A 82 -15.06 9.16 10.21
C ARG A 82 -14.05 10.26 10.50
N VAL A 83 -13.50 10.29 11.71
CA VAL A 83 -12.38 11.17 12.08
C VAL A 83 -11.17 10.28 12.30
N ILE A 84 -10.36 10.11 11.25
CA ILE A 84 -9.27 9.14 11.22
C ILE A 84 -7.94 9.81 11.54
N TYR A 85 -7.17 9.20 12.42
CA TYR A 85 -5.75 9.51 12.59
C TYR A 85 -4.92 8.26 12.28
N PHE A 86 -3.99 8.39 11.34
CA PHE A 86 -3.03 7.33 11.00
C PHE A 86 -1.76 7.52 11.82
N GLY A 87 -1.34 6.48 12.54
CA GLY A 87 -0.16 6.53 13.41
C GLY A 87 0.30 5.13 13.81
N PHE A 88 1.08 5.03 14.89
CA PHE A 88 1.54 3.74 15.41
C PHE A 88 1.77 3.86 16.92
N THR A 89 1.64 2.76 17.66
CA THR A 89 1.57 2.80 19.14
C THR A 89 2.91 3.14 19.80
N ARG A 90 4.01 2.96 19.07
CA ARG A 90 5.39 3.21 19.54
C ARG A 90 5.94 4.57 19.12
N CYS A 91 5.08 5.47 18.64
CA CYS A 91 5.47 6.81 18.25
C CYS A 91 5.79 7.64 19.52
N PRO A 92 7.00 8.22 19.63
CA PRO A 92 7.44 8.85 20.87
C PRO A 92 6.82 10.22 21.15
N ASP A 93 6.18 10.87 20.18
CA ASP A 93 5.74 12.27 20.32
C ASP A 93 4.44 12.60 19.55
N VAL A 94 4.48 12.63 18.21
CA VAL A 94 3.37 13.24 17.45
C VAL A 94 2.04 12.48 17.54
N CYS A 95 2.07 11.14 17.57
CA CYS A 95 0.84 10.34 17.72
C CYS A 95 0.15 10.55 19.08
N PRO A 96 0.85 10.37 20.23
CA PRO A 96 0.20 10.57 21.52
C PRO A 96 -0.31 12.00 21.70
N THR A 97 0.45 13.01 21.22
CA THR A 97 -0.01 14.40 21.26
C THR A 97 -1.27 14.61 20.40
N SER A 98 -1.32 14.04 19.19
CA SER A 98 -2.50 14.13 18.31
C SER A 98 -3.74 13.48 18.91
N LEU A 99 -3.61 12.29 19.46
CA LEU A 99 -4.75 11.59 20.08
C LEU A 99 -5.22 12.28 21.36
N ALA A 100 -4.31 12.89 22.12
CA ALA A 100 -4.67 13.76 23.24
C ALA A 100 -5.46 15.00 22.77
N MET A 101 -5.07 15.63 21.66
CA MET A 101 -5.83 16.77 21.11
C MET A 101 -7.20 16.36 20.58
N LEU A 102 -7.30 15.19 19.94
CA LEU A 102 -8.58 14.63 19.52
C LEU A 102 -9.48 14.33 20.73
N SER A 103 -8.92 13.74 21.80
CA SER A 103 -9.64 13.52 23.07
C SER A 103 -10.13 14.83 23.68
N GLY A 104 -9.29 15.87 23.73
CA GLY A 104 -9.68 17.20 24.16
C GLY A 104 -10.83 17.76 23.32
N ALA A 105 -10.76 17.62 22.00
CA ALA A 105 -11.81 18.09 21.09
C ALA A 105 -13.13 17.36 21.33
N LEU A 106 -13.09 16.04 21.52
CA LEU A 106 -14.28 15.25 21.84
C LEU A 106 -14.90 15.69 23.18
N ASN A 107 -14.09 15.98 24.20
CA ASN A 107 -14.57 16.44 25.50
C ASN A 107 -15.20 17.85 25.47
N GLU A 108 -14.81 18.70 24.52
CA GLU A 108 -15.38 20.04 24.34
C GLU A 108 -16.73 20.04 23.59
N LEU A 109 -17.08 18.95 22.92
CA LEU A 109 -18.28 18.84 22.10
C LEU A 109 -19.48 18.32 22.90
N ASP A 110 -20.67 18.81 22.54
CA ASP A 110 -21.93 18.27 23.06
C ASP A 110 -22.22 16.84 22.56
N ASP A 111 -23.10 16.13 23.26
CA ASP A 111 -23.43 14.74 22.94
C ASP A 111 -24.08 14.58 21.57
N ALA A 112 -24.87 15.58 21.13
CA ALA A 112 -25.50 15.58 19.82
C ALA A 112 -24.49 15.64 18.67
N THR A 113 -23.43 16.43 18.83
CA THR A 113 -22.34 16.54 17.85
C THR A 113 -21.45 15.30 17.90
N LYS A 114 -21.09 14.82 19.09
CA LYS A 114 -20.33 13.57 19.27
C LYS A 114 -21.02 12.36 18.63
N ALA A 115 -22.34 12.26 18.73
CA ALA A 115 -23.12 11.18 18.14
C ALA A 115 -23.02 11.10 16.61
N LYS A 116 -22.64 12.21 15.94
CA LYS A 116 -22.41 12.26 14.49
C LYS A 116 -21.00 11.81 14.09
N LEU A 117 -20.12 11.48 15.03
CA LEU A 117 -18.71 11.19 14.78
C LEU A 117 -18.37 9.73 15.09
N ARG A 118 -17.43 9.20 14.32
CA ARG A 118 -16.75 7.94 14.56
C ARG A 118 -15.23 8.17 14.52
N PRO A 119 -14.62 8.48 15.68
CA PRO A 119 -13.18 8.68 15.79
C PRO A 119 -12.43 7.35 15.65
N LEU A 120 -11.38 7.31 14.84
CA LEU A 120 -10.63 6.09 14.51
C LEU A 120 -9.13 6.36 14.59
N PHE A 121 -8.39 5.47 15.26
CA PHE A 121 -6.95 5.36 15.15
C PHE A 121 -6.63 4.14 14.26
N ILE A 122 -5.87 4.34 13.19
CA ILE A 122 -5.47 3.25 12.29
C ILE A 122 -3.95 3.10 12.34
N SER A 123 -3.49 1.90 12.71
CA SER A 123 -2.05 1.64 12.77
C SER A 123 -1.41 1.56 11.38
N LEU A 124 -0.28 2.23 11.25
CA LEU A 124 0.67 2.17 10.14
C LEU A 124 1.74 1.09 10.34
N ASP A 125 1.72 0.39 11.47
CA ASP A 125 2.75 -0.56 11.89
C ASP A 125 2.18 -1.89 12.39
N PRO A 126 1.46 -2.63 11.53
CA PRO A 126 0.78 -3.85 11.96
C PRO A 126 1.71 -5.00 12.35
N GLU A 127 3.00 -4.92 12.04
CA GLU A 127 4.01 -5.86 12.55
C GLU A 127 4.15 -5.79 14.08
N ARG A 128 3.86 -4.63 14.67
CA ARG A 128 4.08 -4.33 16.09
C ARG A 128 2.80 -3.94 16.82
N ASP A 129 1.79 -3.52 16.07
CA ASP A 129 0.50 -3.02 16.54
C ASP A 129 -0.63 -3.93 16.01
N ASP A 130 -0.89 -5.05 16.68
CA ASP A 130 -2.06 -5.85 16.38
C ASP A 130 -3.36 -5.10 16.72
N ALA A 131 -4.51 -5.69 16.37
CA ALA A 131 -5.81 -5.08 16.57
C ALA A 131 -6.10 -4.79 18.05
N LYS A 132 -5.71 -5.72 18.93
CA LYS A 132 -5.84 -5.58 20.39
C LYS A 132 -5.00 -4.43 20.94
N LEU A 133 -3.73 -4.33 20.57
CA LEU A 133 -2.83 -3.28 21.05
C LEU A 133 -3.27 -1.92 20.50
N SER A 134 -3.69 -1.86 19.24
CA SER A 134 -4.22 -0.64 18.61
C SER A 134 -5.46 -0.15 19.35
N ALA A 135 -6.40 -1.04 19.67
CA ALA A 135 -7.61 -0.71 20.45
C ALA A 135 -7.26 -0.23 21.87
N GLN A 136 -6.36 -0.92 22.57
CA GLN A 136 -5.92 -0.50 23.91
C GLN A 136 -5.25 0.88 23.89
N TYR A 137 -4.38 1.12 22.91
CA TYR A 137 -3.70 2.40 22.74
C TYR A 137 -4.69 3.53 22.46
N ALA A 138 -5.66 3.32 21.58
CA ALA A 138 -6.69 4.32 21.27
C ALA A 138 -7.58 4.64 22.49
N HIS A 139 -8.07 3.61 23.18
CA HIS A 139 -8.93 3.74 24.36
C HIS A 139 -8.24 4.41 25.55
N TYR A 140 -6.90 4.36 25.64
CA TYR A 140 -6.16 5.12 26.63
C TYR A 140 -6.41 6.63 26.52
N PHE A 141 -6.61 7.15 25.30
CA PHE A 141 -6.86 8.59 25.09
C PHE A 141 -8.33 8.96 25.24
N HIS A 142 -9.25 8.18 24.66
CA HIS A 142 -10.68 8.42 24.78
C HIS A 142 -11.48 7.16 24.42
N PRO A 143 -12.53 6.79 25.17
CA PRO A 143 -13.31 5.56 24.93
C PRO A 143 -14.09 5.54 23.61
N MET A 144 -14.29 6.71 22.96
CA MET A 144 -14.90 6.77 21.63
C MET A 144 -13.94 6.51 20.47
N ILE A 145 -12.61 6.48 20.70
CA ILE A 145 -11.65 6.27 19.62
C ILE A 145 -11.47 4.78 19.40
N GLU A 146 -11.97 4.27 18.27
CA GLU A 146 -11.76 2.88 17.90
C GLU A 146 -10.33 2.71 17.36
N GLY A 147 -9.53 1.84 17.97
CA GLY A 147 -8.20 1.50 17.48
C GLY A 147 -8.26 0.29 16.55
N LEU A 148 -7.65 0.43 15.36
CA LEU A 148 -7.76 -0.51 14.26
C LEU A 148 -6.38 -0.88 13.69
N SER A 149 -6.23 -2.13 13.27
CA SER A 149 -5.05 -2.64 12.55
C SER A 149 -5.46 -3.59 11.41
N SER A 150 -4.53 -3.92 10.52
CA SER A 150 -4.74 -4.89 9.43
C SER A 150 -3.40 -5.38 8.88
N SER A 151 -3.38 -6.11 7.78
CA SER A 151 -2.12 -6.46 7.10
C SER A 151 -1.40 -5.21 6.55
N LEU A 152 -0.06 -5.30 6.39
CA LEU A 152 0.73 -4.20 5.82
C LEU A 152 0.25 -3.79 4.43
N ASP A 153 -0.20 -4.73 3.60
CA ASP A 153 -0.72 -4.46 2.25
C ASP A 153 -2.00 -3.61 2.31
N VAL A 154 -2.94 -4.00 3.18
CA VAL A 154 -4.19 -3.25 3.41
C VAL A 154 -3.90 -1.86 3.96
N THR A 155 -3.02 -1.76 4.97
CA THR A 155 -2.60 -0.48 5.56
C THR A 155 -1.94 0.42 4.53
N THR A 156 -1.08 -0.14 3.66
CA THR A 156 -0.36 0.63 2.63
C THR A 156 -1.31 1.18 1.57
N GLU A 157 -2.25 0.35 1.07
CA GLU A 157 -3.24 0.81 0.09
C GLU A 157 -4.20 1.84 0.68
N LEU A 158 -4.61 1.67 1.95
CA LEU A 158 -5.45 2.64 2.64
C LEU A 158 -4.72 3.97 2.87
N ALA A 159 -3.47 3.91 3.32
CA ALA A 159 -2.61 5.09 3.50
C ALA A 159 -2.45 5.85 2.17
N LYS A 160 -2.13 5.12 1.09
CA LYS A 160 -2.00 5.67 -0.26
C LYS A 160 -3.28 6.34 -0.76
N ARG A 161 -4.45 5.73 -0.52
CA ARG A 161 -5.75 6.31 -0.90
C ARG A 161 -5.96 7.72 -0.36
N TYR A 162 -5.49 7.99 0.86
CA TYR A 162 -5.62 9.29 1.52
C TYR A 162 -4.35 10.14 1.44
N GLY A 163 -3.32 9.69 0.72
CA GLY A 163 -2.04 10.39 0.61
C GLY A 163 -1.28 10.48 1.94
N VAL A 164 -1.44 9.48 2.81
CA VAL A 164 -0.61 9.29 4.00
C VAL A 164 0.71 8.69 3.53
N ILE A 165 1.78 9.46 3.66
CA ILE A 165 3.14 8.96 3.41
C ILE A 165 3.68 8.43 4.75
N PHE A 166 4.22 7.22 4.75
CA PHE A 166 4.96 6.69 5.89
C PHE A 166 6.19 5.90 5.43
N ARG A 167 7.25 5.91 6.25
CA ARG A 167 8.53 5.25 5.95
C ARG A 167 9.14 4.68 7.21
N LYS A 168 9.59 3.42 7.13
CA LYS A 168 10.38 2.78 8.18
C LYS A 168 11.79 3.35 8.21
N THR A 169 12.20 3.82 9.38
CA THR A 169 13.52 4.41 9.65
C THR A 169 14.21 3.60 10.74
N GLU A 170 15.32 2.96 10.40
CA GLU A 170 16.11 2.16 11.33
C GLU A 170 16.75 3.05 12.41
N LEU A 171 16.69 2.59 13.65
CA LEU A 171 17.29 3.22 14.83
C LEU A 171 18.45 2.35 15.29
N LYS A 172 19.67 2.75 14.94
CA LYS A 172 20.88 2.08 15.42
C LYS A 172 20.94 2.18 16.95
N ASP A 173 21.32 1.07 17.59
CA ASP A 173 21.54 0.99 19.04
C ASP A 173 20.30 1.35 19.90
N SER A 174 19.10 1.16 19.36
CA SER A 174 17.83 1.33 20.09
C SER A 174 17.07 0.01 20.22
N GLU A 175 16.50 -0.25 21.40
CA GLU A 175 15.60 -1.39 21.64
C GLU A 175 14.36 -1.39 20.72
N LEU A 176 13.95 -0.20 20.24
CA LEU A 176 12.83 -0.07 19.31
C LEU A 176 13.14 -0.62 17.90
N LYS A 177 14.44 -0.74 17.56
CA LYS A 177 15.00 -1.13 16.25
C LYS A 177 14.67 -0.19 15.10
N TYR A 178 13.43 0.28 15.01
CA TYR A 178 12.98 1.25 14.01
C TYR A 178 11.84 2.14 14.52
N THR A 179 11.66 3.25 13.83
CA THR A 179 10.48 4.12 13.92
C THR A 179 9.83 4.26 12.55
N LEU A 180 8.64 4.86 12.49
CA LEU A 180 8.03 5.29 11.25
C LEU A 180 8.03 6.83 11.19
N ASP A 181 8.59 7.38 10.12
CA ASP A 181 8.26 8.76 9.71
C ASP A 181 6.89 8.71 9.06
N HIS A 182 5.92 9.54 9.46
CA HIS A 182 4.60 9.56 8.82
C HIS A 182 3.97 10.95 8.73
N SER A 183 3.05 11.10 7.78
CA SER A 183 2.18 12.27 7.68
C SER A 183 1.26 12.33 8.90
N SER A 184 1.12 13.51 9.50
CA SER A 184 0.36 13.69 10.74
C SER A 184 -0.81 14.65 10.53
N TYR A 185 -1.97 14.08 10.22
CA TYR A 185 -3.23 14.78 9.97
C TYR A 185 -4.40 13.99 10.56
N PHE A 186 -5.45 14.71 10.91
CA PHE A 186 -6.80 14.18 11.13
C PHE A 186 -7.57 14.24 9.80
N TYR A 187 -8.10 13.11 9.36
CA TYR A 187 -8.82 12.96 8.10
C TYR A 187 -10.31 12.84 8.41
N PHE A 188 -11.11 13.73 7.81
CA PHE A 188 -12.56 13.72 7.96
C PHE A 188 -13.17 13.09 6.72
N LEU A 189 -13.82 11.94 6.87
CA LEU A 189 -14.43 11.22 5.76
C LEU A 189 -15.95 11.08 5.93
N GLN A 190 -16.66 11.13 4.81
CA GLN A 190 -18.03 10.65 4.70
C GLN A 190 -18.11 9.12 4.90
N PRO A 191 -19.28 8.56 5.21
CA PRO A 191 -19.48 7.12 5.37
C PRO A 191 -19.06 6.26 4.17
N ASP A 192 -19.10 6.80 2.95
CA ASP A 192 -18.66 6.15 1.72
C ASP A 192 -17.12 6.18 1.52
N GLY A 193 -16.39 6.86 2.40
CA GLY A 193 -14.95 7.06 2.33
C GLY A 193 -14.50 8.32 1.58
N THR A 194 -15.42 9.16 1.11
CA THR A 194 -15.11 10.44 0.47
C THR A 194 -14.44 11.39 1.46
N LEU A 195 -13.26 11.91 1.11
CA LEU A 195 -12.52 12.86 1.95
C LEU A 195 -13.20 14.23 1.93
N ILE A 196 -13.62 14.70 3.11
CA ILE A 196 -14.19 16.04 3.32
C ILE A 196 -13.07 17.07 3.48
N THR A 197 -12.19 16.85 4.46
CA THR A 197 -11.08 17.76 4.77
C THR A 197 -9.99 17.05 5.57
N LYS A 198 -8.85 17.72 5.72
CA LYS A 198 -7.74 17.32 6.60
C LYS A 198 -7.41 18.45 7.55
N VAL A 199 -7.19 18.13 8.81
CA VAL A 199 -6.65 19.06 9.80
C VAL A 199 -5.24 18.59 10.14
N PRO A 200 -4.18 19.41 9.99
CA PRO A 200 -2.83 19.03 10.42
C PRO A 200 -2.81 18.64 11.90
N HIS A 201 -1.80 17.89 12.33
CA HIS A 201 -1.50 17.80 13.75
C HIS A 201 -1.42 19.19 14.38
N THR A 202 -1.96 19.32 15.59
CA THR A 202 -2.08 20.58 16.32
C THR A 202 -1.63 20.40 17.77
N LEU A 203 -1.31 21.52 18.42
CA LEU A 203 -0.96 21.57 19.84
C LEU A 203 -2.15 21.98 20.73
N THR A 204 -3.32 22.20 20.12
CA THR A 204 -4.57 22.52 20.82
C THR A 204 -5.75 21.80 20.16
N PRO A 205 -6.85 21.51 20.89
CA PRO A 205 -8.06 20.91 20.32
C PRO A 205 -8.82 21.80 19.32
N ALA A 206 -8.68 23.12 19.44
CA ALA A 206 -9.54 24.09 18.77
C ALA A 206 -9.66 23.90 17.24
N PRO A 207 -8.60 23.60 16.46
CA PRO A 207 -8.74 23.39 15.03
C PRO A 207 -9.55 22.14 14.66
N ILE A 208 -9.52 21.09 15.50
CA ILE A 208 -10.31 19.88 15.33
C ILE A 208 -11.79 20.20 15.62
N VAL A 209 -12.06 20.92 16.70
CA VAL A 209 -13.42 21.37 17.08
C VAL A 209 -14.04 22.23 15.98
N GLU A 210 -13.27 23.18 15.44
CA GLU A 210 -13.73 24.07 14.38
C GLU A 210 -14.08 23.31 13.10
N ALA A 211 -13.24 22.36 12.69
CA ALA A 211 -13.52 21.48 11.56
C ALA A 211 -14.80 20.67 11.79
N ILE A 212 -14.97 20.06 12.97
CA ILE A 212 -16.16 19.30 13.33
C ILE A 212 -17.42 20.18 13.25
N LYS A 213 -17.40 21.38 13.83
CA LYS A 213 -18.54 22.31 13.79
C LYS A 213 -18.89 22.71 12.36
N THR A 214 -17.90 23.07 11.56
CA THR A 214 -18.10 23.44 10.16
C THR A 214 -18.76 22.31 9.37
N ILE A 215 -18.29 21.07 9.55
CA ILE A 215 -18.81 19.91 8.81
C ILE A 215 -20.21 19.50 9.30
N THR A 216 -20.47 19.58 10.60
CA THR A 216 -21.73 19.09 11.20
C THR A 216 -22.88 20.11 11.17
N GLN A 217 -22.59 21.39 10.91
CA GLN A 217 -23.58 22.47 10.75
C GLN A 217 -23.95 22.74 9.28
N GLY A 218 -23.10 22.32 8.33
CA GLY A 218 -23.28 22.56 6.89
C GLY A 218 -24.15 21.55 6.15
N ASN A 219 -24.80 20.62 6.86
CA ASN A 219 -25.69 19.57 6.31
C ASN A 219 -27.07 19.63 6.95
#